data_AF-A0A538C8Z8-F1
#
_entry.id   AF-A0A538C8Z8-F1
#
_cell.length_a   1.000
_cell.length_b   1.000
_cell.length_c   1.000
_cell.angle_alpha   90.00
_cell.angle_beta   90.00
_cell.angle_gamma   90.00
#
_symmetry.space_group_name_H-M   'P 1'
#
loop_
_entity.id
_entity.type
_entity.pdbx_description
1 polymer ?
#
loop_
_entity_poly.entity_id
_entity_poly.type
_entity_poly.pdbx_seq_one_letter_code
_entity_poly.pdbx_strand_id
1 'polypeptide(L)' 'MVKRVTGAVVNVTSSTLTQDALGGVQPGKGVGTGSIIRSDGVIVTNFHVVEGALNLKVTLPPPDGRSFQA' A
#
# COMPACT_ATOMS: atom_id res chain seq x y z
N MET A 1 -11.49 -4.60 22.17
CA MET A 1 -12.06 -3.65 21.21
C MET A 1 -11.02 -3.41 20.10
N VAL A 2 -10.98 -4.24 19.04
CA VAL A 2 -10.19 -4.05 17.78
C VAL A 2 -10.54 -5.13 16.74
N LYS A 3 -11.02 -6.29 17.19
CA LYS A 3 -11.25 -7.51 16.38
C LYS A 3 -12.23 -7.36 15.20
N ARG A 4 -13.03 -6.28 15.14
CA ARG A 4 -14.00 -6.02 14.05
C ARG A 4 -13.44 -5.20 12.89
N VAL A 5 -12.37 -4.42 13.11
CA VAL A 5 -11.73 -3.59 12.06
C VAL A 5 -10.45 -4.21 11.50
N THR A 6 -9.88 -5.21 12.18
CA THR A 6 -8.65 -5.89 11.72
C THR A 6 -8.80 -6.61 10.38
N GLY A 7 -10.00 -7.06 10.01
CA GLY A 7 -10.25 -7.63 8.68
C GLY A 7 -10.33 -6.58 7.55
N ALA A 8 -10.39 -5.30 7.88
CA ALA A 8 -10.51 -4.21 6.92
C ALA A 8 -9.19 -3.46 6.70
N VAL A 9 -8.21 -3.53 7.60
CA VAL A 9 -6.95 -2.79 7.47
C VAL A 9 -5.95 -3.59 6.63
N VAL A 10 -5.40 -2.97 5.59
CA VAL A 10 -4.44 -3.58 4.67
C VAL A 10 -3.11 -2.82 4.65
N ASN A 11 -2.03 -3.51 4.31
CA ASN A 11 -0.75 -2.86 4.07
C ASN A 11 -0.65 -2.46 2.60
N VAL A 12 -0.24 -1.24 2.32
CA VAL A 12 -0.06 -0.70 0.96
C VAL A 12 1.41 -0.37 0.78
N THR A 13 2.06 -1.02 -0.16
CA THR A 13 3.46 -0.77 -0.53
C THR A 13 3.50 -0.13 -1.91
N SER A 14 4.13 1.02 -2.02
CA SER A 14 4.38 1.70 -3.29
C SER A 14 5.84 1.60 -3.68
N SER A 15 6.11 1.40 -4.96
CA SER A 15 7.45 1.54 -5.53
C SER A 15 7.48 2.80 -6.37
N THR A 16 8.34 3.75 -6.02
CA THR A 16 8.54 5.01 -6.73
C THR A 16 9.91 5.02 -7.39
N LEU A 17 10.17 5.95 -8.31
CA LEU A 17 11.55 6.27 -8.71
C LEU A 17 11.96 7.51 -7.94
N THR A 18 13.01 7.39 -7.14
CA THR A 18 13.56 8.51 -6.39
C THR A 18 14.91 8.87 -6.98
N GLN A 19 15.14 10.17 -7.16
CA GLN A 19 16.45 10.66 -7.57
C GLN A 19 17.35 10.75 -6.34
N ASP A 20 18.53 10.15 -6.42
CA ASP A 20 19.55 10.24 -5.38
C ASP A 20 20.28 11.59 -5.42
N ALA A 21 21.10 11.85 -4.40
CA ALA A 21 21.84 13.11 -4.27
C ALA A 21 22.89 13.36 -5.37
N LEU A 22 23.25 12.33 -6.14
CA LEU A 22 24.19 12.38 -7.27
C LEU A 22 23.45 12.45 -8.62
N GLY A 23 22.11 12.57 -8.61
CA GLY A 23 21.28 12.64 -9.80
C GLY A 23 20.91 11.29 -10.42
N GLY A 24 21.29 10.18 -9.80
CA GLY A 24 20.92 8.82 -10.21
C GLY A 24 19.46 8.51 -9.91
N VAL A 25 18.80 7.76 -10.79
CA VAL A 25 17.43 7.30 -10.56
C VAL A 25 17.46 5.90 -9.95
N GLN A 26 16.96 5.76 -8.72
CA GLN A 26 16.88 4.48 -8.03
C GLN A 26 15.44 4.14 -7.62
N PRO A 27 15.07 2.85 -7.55
CA PRO A 27 13.78 2.45 -7.01
C PRO A 27 13.66 2.84 -5.53
N GLY A 28 12.70 3.71 -5.20
CA GLY A 28 12.24 3.99 -3.86
C GLY A 28 11.09 3.06 -3.45
N LYS A 29 10.93 2.82 -2.15
CA LYS A 29 9.77 2.11 -1.59
C LYS A 29 9.07 2.99 -0.55
N GLY A 30 7.78 3.20 -0.73
CA GLY A 30 6.88 3.75 0.27
C GLY A 30 6.07 2.64 0.93
N VAL A 31 5.85 2.76 2.24
CA VAL A 31 4.97 1.84 3.00
C VAL A 31 3.91 2.67 3.70
N GLY A 32 2.65 2.31 3.50
CA GLY A 32 1.50 2.91 4.15
C GLY A 32 0.45 1.86 4.50
N THR A 33 -0.67 2.33 5.04
CA THR A 33 -1.82 1.49 5.36
C THR A 33 -3.04 1.95 4.59
N GLY A 34 -3.97 1.04 4.38
CA GLY A 34 -5.26 1.32 3.78
C GLY A 34 -6.38 0.61 4.53
N SER A 35 -7.62 0.94 4.20
CA SER A 35 -8.80 0.26 4.72
C SER A 35 -9.75 -0.12 3.60
N ILE A 36 -10.23 -1.37 3.62
CA ILE A 36 -11.28 -1.88 2.74
C ILE A 36 -12.59 -1.23 3.19
N ILE A 37 -13.16 -0.38 2.35
CA ILE A 37 -14.41 0.34 2.64
C ILE A 37 -15.64 -0.33 2.00
N ARG A 38 -15.42 -1.26 1.07
CA ARG A 38 -16.48 -1.99 0.37
C ARG A 38 -16.08 -3.44 0.14
N SER A 39 -17.07 -4.33 0.16
CA SER A 39 -16.88 -5.78 0.00
C SER A 39 -16.41 -6.20 -1.39
N ASP A 40 -16.48 -5.31 -2.39
CA ASP A 40 -15.97 -5.52 -3.74
C ASP A 40 -14.48 -5.14 -3.90
N GLY A 41 -13.79 -4.83 -2.79
CA GLY A 41 -12.34 -4.64 -2.78
C GLY A 41 -11.87 -3.18 -2.91
N VAL A 42 -12.77 -2.20 -2.76
CA VAL A 42 -12.36 -0.79 -2.74
C VAL A 42 -11.60 -0.48 -1.44
N ILE A 43 -10.36 0.00 -1.61
CA ILE A 43 -9.46 0.37 -0.52
C ILE A 43 -9.25 1.89 -0.56
N VAL A 44 -9.31 2.52 0.61
CA VAL A 44 -8.91 3.91 0.81
C VAL A 44 -7.55 3.95 1.51
N THR A 45 -6.64 4.77 1.00
CA THR A 45 -5.34 5.07 1.60
C THR A 45 -5.03 6.57 1.47
N ASN A 46 -3.95 7.02 2.07
CA ASN A 46 -3.53 8.41 1.95
C ASN A 46 -2.94 8.67 0.55
N PHE A 47 -3.21 9.84 -0.02
CA PHE A 47 -2.74 10.22 -1.35
C PHE A 47 -1.21 10.13 -1.49
N HIS A 48 -0.45 10.58 -0.50
CA HIS A 48 1.02 10.52 -0.57
C HIS A 48 1.59 9.09 -0.60
N VAL A 49 0.81 8.08 -0.23
CA VAL A 49 1.23 6.68 -0.30
C VAL A 49 1.24 6.20 -1.75
N VAL A 50 0.30 6.68 -2.56
CA VAL A 50 0.11 6.26 -3.96
C VAL A 50 0.65 7.27 -4.97
N GLU A 51 0.90 8.50 -4.55
CA GLU A 51 1.47 9.55 -5.39
C GLU A 51 2.83 9.14 -5.96
N GLY A 52 3.00 9.25 -7.28
CA GLY A 52 4.26 8.91 -7.97
C GLY A 52 4.63 7.43 -7.95
N ALA A 53 3.75 6.54 -7.46
CA ALA A 53 3.98 5.11 -7.44
C ALA A 53 3.92 4.52 -8.86
N LEU A 54 5.00 3.84 -9.27
CA LEU A 54 5.03 3.04 -10.49
C LEU A 54 4.34 1.69 -10.31
N ASN A 55 4.40 1.15 -9.09
CA ASN A 55 3.79 -0.13 -8.74
C ASN A 55 3.20 -0.03 -7.34
N LEU A 56 1.99 -0.56 -7.19
CA LEU A 56 1.30 -0.67 -5.91
C LEU A 56 1.05 -2.13 -5.58
N LYS A 57 1.40 -2.51 -4.36
CA LYS A 57 1.17 -3.83 -3.80
C LYS A 57 0.36 -3.70 -2.52
N VAL A 58 -0.81 -4.32 -2.49
CA VAL A 58 -1.64 -4.44 -1.29
C VAL A 58 -1.38 -5.80 -0.66
N THR A 59 -1.22 -5.86 0.66
CA THR A 59 -1.08 -7.12 1.41
C THR A 59 -2.13 -7.20 2.50
N LEU A 60 -2.93 -8.27 2.47
CA LEU A 60 -3.94 -8.54 3.49
C LEU A 60 -3.28 -8.98 4.80
N PRO A 61 -3.84 -8.58 5.96
CA PRO A 61 -3.31 -8.98 7.24
C PRO A 61 -3.53 -10.49 7.48
N PRO A 62 -2.80 -11.09 8.45
CA PRO A 62 -3.05 -12.47 8.85
C PRO A 62 -4.51 -12.71 9.27
N PRO A 63 -5.08 -13.90 9.02
CA PRO A 63 -4.41 -15.11 8.49
C PRO A 63 -4.32 -15.15 6.96
N ASP A 64 -4.88 -14.18 6.24
CA ASP A 64 -4.98 -14.25 4.78
C ASP A 64 -3.59 -14.10 4.12
N GLY A 65 -2.85 -13.03 4.45
CA GLY A 65 -1.46 -12.83 4.00
C GLY A 65 -1.27 -12.68 2.47
N ARG A 66 -2.33 -12.81 1.67
CA ARG A 66 -2.27 -12.66 0.21
C ARG A 66 -1.88 -11.24 -0.18
N SER A 67 -1.14 -11.15 -1.27
CA SER A 67 -0.73 -9.89 -1.89
C SER A 67 -1.39 -9.71 -3.25
N PHE A 68 -1.78 -8.48 -3.56
CA PHE A 68 -2.44 -8.11 -4.82
C PHE A 68 -1.70 -6.91 -5.43
N GLN A 69 -1.51 -6.93 -6.74
CA GLN A 69 -1.05 -5.77 -7.49
C GLN A 69 -2.27 -4.90 -7.82
N ALA A 70 -2.15 -3.61 -7.59
CA ALA A 70 -3.18 -2.61 -7.88
C ALA A 70 -2.79 -1.75 -9.08
#